data_AF-A0A0L7R172-F1
#
_entry.id   AF-A0A0L7R172-F1
#
_cell.length_a   1.000
_cell.length_b   1.000
_cell.length_c   1.000
_cell.angle_alpha   90.00
_cell.angle_beta   90.00
_cell.angle_gamma   90.00
#
_symmetry.space_group_name_H-M   'P 1'
#
loop_
_entity.id
_entity.type
_entity.pdbx_description
1 polymer ?
#
loop_
_entity_poly.entity_id
_entity_poly.type
_entity_poly.pdbx_seq_one_letter_code
_entity_poly.pdbx_strand_id
1 'polypeptide(L)'
;MELSCVIFCILFIAGQCESAAIQPKINTTSPSLSAMNFMEKYGYLEGGHTDSAALYTENAITEAVKTLQKFGNIVITGQLDNATLELMASPRCGVPDILKKEEHEQPRK
;
A
#
# COMPACT_ATOMS: atom_id res chain seq x y z
N MET A 1 -17.93 -52.90 20.63
CA MET A 1 -18.19 -51.46 20.74
C MET A 1 -16.91 -50.64 20.92
N GLU A 2 -15.81 -51.24 21.38
CA GLU A 2 -14.53 -50.53 21.57
C GLU A 2 -13.75 -50.26 20.27
N LEU A 3 -13.85 -51.11 19.24
CA LEU A 3 -12.99 -51.02 18.04
C LEU A 3 -13.47 -49.97 17.01
N SER A 4 -14.76 -49.66 16.99
CA SER A 4 -15.34 -48.61 16.12
C SER A 4 -15.00 -47.19 16.60
N CYS A 5 -14.71 -47.01 17.89
CA CYS A 5 -14.35 -45.71 18.46
C CYS A 5 -12.93 -45.30 18.08
N VAL A 6 -12.00 -46.26 18.07
CA VAL A 6 -10.57 -46.01 17.77
C VAL A 6 -10.35 -45.63 16.31
N ILE A 7 -11.12 -46.21 15.38
CA ILE A 7 -11.02 -45.91 13.94
C ILE A 7 -11.49 -44.48 13.62
N PHE A 8 -12.54 -44.00 14.30
CA PHE A 8 -13.01 -42.62 14.14
C PHE A 8 -12.00 -41.60 14.70
N CYS A 9 -11.30 -41.95 15.78
CA CYS A 9 -10.24 -41.11 16.36
C CYS A 9 -9.00 -41.02 15.46
N ILE A 10 -8.61 -42.09 14.77
CA ILE A 10 -7.40 -42.10 13.93
C ILE A 10 -7.60 -41.29 12.64
N LEU A 11 -8.81 -41.30 12.06
CA LEU A 11 -9.12 -40.51 10.86
C LEU A 11 -9.22 -39.00 11.15
N PHE A 12 -9.41 -38.60 12.41
CA PHE A 12 -9.45 -37.19 12.82
C PHE A 12 -8.05 -36.57 12.99
N ILE A 13 -7.02 -37.37 13.31
CA ILE A 13 -5.65 -36.86 13.58
C ILE A 13 -4.87 -36.58 12.28
N ALA A 14 -5.22 -37.21 11.16
CA ALA A 14 -4.63 -36.91 9.84
C ALA A 14 -5.26 -35.68 9.14
N GLY A 15 -6.14 -34.95 9.84
CA GLY A 15 -7.07 -33.99 9.23
C GLY A 15 -6.57 -32.56 9.04
N GLN A 16 -5.59 -32.04 9.80
CA GLN A 16 -5.19 -30.63 9.66
C GLN A 16 -3.68 -30.45 9.86
N CYS A 17 -2.88 -30.79 8.83
CA CYS A 17 -1.72 -29.93 8.52
C CYS A 17 -2.28 -28.72 7.79
N GLU A 18 -2.98 -27.86 8.53
CA GLU A 18 -3.40 -26.58 8.03
C GLU A 18 -2.13 -25.72 8.01
N SER A 19 -1.44 -25.78 6.88
CA SER A 19 -0.42 -24.80 6.54
C SER A 19 -1.06 -23.44 6.75
N ALA A 20 -0.66 -22.76 7.83
CA ALA A 20 -0.99 -21.37 8.04
C ALA A 20 -0.26 -20.58 6.95
N ALA A 21 -0.86 -20.55 5.76
CA ALA A 21 -0.60 -19.50 4.80
C ALA A 21 -0.88 -18.22 5.57
N ILE A 22 0.19 -17.49 5.91
CA ILE A 22 0.11 -16.08 6.24
C ILE A 22 -0.51 -15.46 4.99
N GLN A 23 -1.84 -15.37 5.00
CA GLN A 23 -2.57 -14.56 4.06
C GLN A 23 -1.98 -13.16 4.28
N PRO A 24 -1.23 -12.56 3.35
CA PRO A 24 -1.08 -11.12 3.40
C PRO A 24 -2.52 -10.64 3.39
N LYS A 25 -2.91 -9.88 4.41
CA LYS A 25 -4.21 -9.23 4.47
C LYS A 25 -4.23 -8.21 3.33
N ILE A 26 -4.39 -8.69 2.09
CA ILE A 26 -4.70 -7.88 0.92
C ILE A 26 -6.16 -7.50 1.06
N ASN A 27 -6.37 -6.51 1.92
CA ASN A 27 -7.57 -5.69 1.91
C ASN A 27 -7.85 -5.31 0.45
N THR A 28 -8.96 -5.81 -0.09
CA THR A 28 -9.54 -5.51 -1.41
C THR A 28 -9.71 -4.00 -1.56
N THR A 29 -8.61 -3.35 -1.88
CA THR A 29 -8.42 -1.92 -2.01
C THR A 29 -8.05 -1.79 -3.46
N SER A 30 -8.89 -1.14 -4.26
CA SER A 30 -8.60 -0.94 -5.68
C SER A 30 -7.14 -0.45 -5.85
N PRO A 31 -6.43 -0.86 -6.91
CA PRO A 31 -5.01 -0.49 -7.10
C PRO A 31 -4.79 1.03 -6.99
N SER A 32 -5.82 1.80 -7.38
CA SER A 32 -5.90 3.25 -7.19
C SER A 32 -5.85 3.69 -5.72
N LEU A 33 -6.66 3.11 -4.83
CA LEU A 33 -6.70 3.51 -3.41
C LEU A 33 -5.41 3.10 -2.67
N SER A 34 -4.80 1.96 -3.01
CA SER A 34 -3.49 1.57 -2.45
C SER A 34 -2.39 2.55 -2.88
N ALA A 35 -2.40 2.99 -4.14
CA ALA A 35 -1.43 3.94 -4.66
C ALA A 35 -1.56 5.34 -4.04
N MET A 36 -2.78 5.81 -3.80
CA MET A 36 -2.99 7.09 -3.11
C MET A 36 -2.40 7.09 -1.69
N ASN A 37 -2.66 6.02 -0.92
CA ASN A 37 -2.10 5.87 0.42
C ASN A 37 -0.56 5.86 0.41
N PHE A 38 0.03 5.20 -0.59
CA PHE A 38 1.49 5.22 -0.79
C PHE A 38 2.01 6.64 -1.06
N MET A 39 1.39 7.34 -2.01
CA MET A 39 1.81 8.69 -2.41
C MET A 39 1.68 9.68 -1.25
N GLU A 40 0.63 9.56 -0.44
CA GLU A 40 0.47 10.37 0.77
C GLU A 40 1.55 10.06 1.81
N LYS A 41 1.77 8.77 2.11
CA LYS A 41 2.75 8.32 3.11
C LYS A 41 4.17 8.80 2.82
N TYR A 42 4.57 8.79 1.55
CA TYR A 42 5.93 9.20 1.14
C TYR A 42 6.01 10.68 0.71
N GLY A 43 4.92 11.44 0.83
CA GLY A 43 4.91 12.89 0.65
C GLY A 43 4.74 13.38 -0.80
N TYR A 44 4.42 12.48 -1.74
CA TYR A 44 4.10 12.83 -3.13
C TYR A 44 2.75 13.53 -3.29
N LEU A 45 1.81 13.30 -2.36
CA LEU A 45 0.54 14.01 -2.31
C LEU A 45 0.42 14.87 -1.04
N GLU A 46 -0.26 16.00 -1.18
CA GLU A 46 -0.56 16.92 -0.08
C GLU A 46 -1.66 16.36 0.82
N GLY A 47 -1.29 15.60 1.86
CA GLY A 47 -2.20 15.23 2.95
C GLY A 47 -2.74 16.48 3.67
N GLY A 48 -3.84 17.03 3.17
CA GLY A 48 -4.64 18.03 3.87
C GLY A 48 -5.30 17.39 5.08
N HIS A 49 -5.21 18.05 6.24
CA HIS A 49 -5.99 17.67 7.42
C HIS A 49 -7.43 17.37 7.00
N THR A 50 -7.88 16.13 7.24
CA THR A 50 -9.21 15.56 6.91
C THR A 50 -9.37 15.10 5.45
N ASP A 51 -9.53 13.78 5.27
CA ASP A 51 -10.24 13.09 4.18
C ASP A 51 -10.05 13.60 2.73
N SER A 52 -8.88 14.15 2.40
CA SER A 52 -8.62 14.86 1.14
C SER A 52 -8.34 13.93 -0.06
N ALA A 53 -8.31 12.60 0.14
CA ALA A 53 -8.09 11.64 -0.94
C ALA A 53 -9.13 11.76 -2.07
N ALA A 54 -10.36 12.16 -1.74
CA ALA A 54 -11.41 12.40 -2.73
C ALA A 54 -11.31 13.76 -3.46
N LEU A 55 -10.44 14.67 -3.01
CA LEU A 55 -10.32 16.02 -3.55
C LEU A 55 -9.11 16.22 -4.49
N TYR A 56 -8.31 15.18 -4.71
CA TYR A 56 -7.20 15.29 -5.66
C TYR A 56 -7.73 15.34 -7.09
N THR A 57 -7.26 16.34 -7.84
CA THR A 57 -7.48 16.38 -9.28
C THR A 57 -6.66 15.27 -9.95
N GLU A 58 -7.15 14.74 -11.07
CA GLU A 58 -6.42 13.74 -11.88
C GLU A 58 -5.00 14.23 -12.19
N ASN A 59 -4.87 15.52 -12.53
CA ASN A 59 -3.58 16.13 -12.83
C ASN A 59 -2.62 16.10 -11.63
N ALA A 60 -3.09 16.35 -10.41
CA ALA A 60 -2.26 16.25 -9.21
C ALA A 60 -1.73 14.82 -8.99
N ILE A 61 -2.57 13.81 -9.24
CA ILE A 61 -2.17 12.40 -9.15
C ILE A 61 -1.13 12.07 -10.23
N THR A 62 -1.36 12.50 -11.47
CA THR A 62 -0.40 12.29 -12.57
C THR A 62 0.96 12.94 -12.28
N GLU A 63 0.99 14.16 -11.73
CA GLU A 63 2.24 14.81 -11.36
C GLU A 63 2.95 14.11 -10.19
N ALA A 64 2.20 13.61 -9.21
CA ALA A 64 2.75 12.79 -8.13
C ALA A 64 3.40 11.49 -8.68
N VAL A 65 2.74 10.81 -9.62
CA VAL A 65 3.27 9.61 -10.29
C VAL A 65 4.55 9.94 -11.06
N LYS A 66 4.58 11.02 -11.84
CA LYS A 66 5.79 11.44 -12.56
C LYS A 66 6.95 11.72 -11.62
N THR A 67 6.67 12.31 -10.46
CA THR A 67 7.67 12.60 -9.44
C THR A 67 8.23 11.31 -8.83
N LEU A 68 7.37 10.33 -8.52
CA LEU A 68 7.78 9.01 -8.06
C LEU A 68 8.65 8.27 -9.09
N GLN A 69 8.24 8.30 -10.37
CA GLN A 69 9.00 7.69 -11.46
C GLN A 69 10.38 8.31 -11.62
N LYS A 70 10.46 9.64 -11.50
CA LYS A 70 11.72 10.38 -11.49
C LYS A 70 12.59 9.99 -10.30
N PHE A 71 12.01 9.84 -9.11
CA PHE A 71 12.73 9.42 -7.90
C PHE A 71 13.30 8.01 -8.04
N GLY A 72 12.50 7.07 -8.56
CA GLY A 72 12.93 5.70 -8.82
C GLY A 72 13.82 5.53 -10.05
N ASN A 73 14.14 6.62 -10.76
CA ASN A 73 14.92 6.61 -11.99
C ASN A 73 14.38 5.62 -13.04
N ILE A 74 13.05 5.57 -13.18
CA ILE A 74 12.35 4.80 -14.22
C ILE A 74 11.77 5.75 -15.28
N VAL A 75 11.23 5.18 -16.35
CA VAL A 75 10.61 5.96 -17.43
C VAL A 75 9.42 6.75 -16.89
N ILE A 76 9.39 8.05 -17.18
CA ILE A 76 8.34 8.95 -16.72
C ILE A 76 7.15 8.86 -17.68
N THR A 77 6.13 8.08 -17.31
CA THR A 77 4.89 7.90 -18.07
C THR A 77 3.73 8.72 -17.49
N GLY A 78 3.79 9.07 -16.20
CA GLY A 78 2.69 9.68 -15.46
C GLY A 78 1.50 8.75 -15.20
N GLN A 79 1.63 7.46 -15.51
CA GLN A 79 0.61 6.43 -15.28
C GLN A 79 1.12 5.39 -14.28
N LEU A 80 0.19 4.72 -13.62
CA LEU A 80 0.49 3.64 -12.69
C LEU A 80 0.77 2.33 -13.45
N ASP A 81 1.84 2.31 -14.23
CA ASP A 81 2.28 1.16 -15.01
C ASP A 81 3.00 0.11 -14.15
N ASN A 82 3.28 -1.07 -14.72
CA ASN A 82 3.87 -2.18 -13.97
C ASN A 82 5.22 -1.82 -13.34
N ALA A 83 6.09 -1.06 -14.04
CA ALA A 83 7.38 -0.66 -13.47
C ALA A 83 7.19 0.29 -12.27
N THR A 84 6.19 1.15 -12.32
CA THR A 84 5.82 2.02 -11.20
C THR A 84 5.28 1.20 -10.01
N LEU A 85 4.44 0.20 -10.27
CA LEU A 85 3.93 -0.69 -9.21
C LEU A 85 5.03 -1.52 -8.56
N GLU A 86 5.97 -2.05 -9.34
CA GLU A 86 7.15 -2.75 -8.83
C GLU A 86 8.04 -1.82 -7.99
N LEU A 87 8.23 -0.59 -8.46
CA LEU A 87 8.94 0.44 -7.70
C LEU A 87 8.25 0.73 -6.35
N MET A 88 6.93 0.82 -6.32
CA MET A 88 6.16 1.01 -5.07
C MET A 88 6.27 -0.18 -4.12
N ALA A 89 6.36 -1.40 -4.66
CA ALA A 89 6.47 -2.63 -3.87
C ALA A 89 7.89 -2.88 -3.30
N SER A 90 8.90 -2.16 -3.78
CA SER A 90 10.28 -2.29 -3.28
C SER A 90 10.40 -1.95 -1.78
N PRO A 91 11.29 -2.64 -1.03
CA PRO A 91 11.50 -2.37 0.39
C PRO A 91 12.09 -0.98 0.63
N ARG A 92 11.55 -0.26 1.62
CA ARG A 92 11.91 1.14 1.94
C ARG A 92 12.00 1.34 3.46
N CYS A 93 12.68 2.40 3.88
CA CYS A 93 12.93 2.71 5.28
C CYS A 93 11.77 3.40 6.02
N GLY A 94 10.61 3.60 5.38
CA GLY A 94 9.42 4.21 5.99
C GLY A 94 9.50 5.73 6.22
N VAL A 95 10.67 6.33 6.01
CA VAL A 95 10.87 7.79 5.95
C VAL A 95 10.27 8.32 4.65
N PRO A 96 9.57 9.48 4.65
CA PRO A 96 9.05 10.09 3.43
C PRO A 96 10.15 10.46 2.43
N ASP A 97 9.86 10.29 1.14
CA ASP A 97 10.77 10.67 0.06
C ASP A 97 10.82 12.20 -0.12
N ILE A 98 9.69 12.87 0.14
CA ILE A 98 9.55 14.32 0.06
C ILE A 98 9.23 14.89 1.46
N LEU A 99 10.17 15.66 2.01
CA LEU A 99 9.96 16.40 3.26
C LEU A 99 9.23 17.70 2.96
N LYS A 100 7.96 17.80 3.37
CA LYS A 100 7.24 19.08 3.36
C LYS A 100 7.90 20.00 4.39
N LYS A 101 8.32 21.19 3.95
CA LYS A 101 8.63 22.26 4.90
C LYS A 101 7.28 22.76 5.39
N GLU A 102 7.03 22.63 6.69
CA GLU A 102 5.94 23.35 7.32
C GLU A 102 6.26 24.84 7.17
N GLU A 103 5.65 25.50 6.18
CA GLU A 103 5.56 26.95 6.22
C GLU A 103 4.64 27.27 7.40
N HIS A 104 5.25 27.48 8.56
CA HIS A 104 4.61 28.21 9.63
C HIS A 104 4.19 29.55 9.05
N GLU A 105 2.93 29.66 8.65
CA GLU A 105 2.22 30.90 8.41
C GLU A 105 2.50 31.80 9.62
N GLN A 106 3.47 32.70 9.48
CA GLN A 106 3.71 33.72 10.48
C GLN A 106 2.44 34.56 10.52
N PRO A 107 1.84 34.81 11.71
CA PRO A 107 0.65 35.63 11.78
C PRO A 107 0.97 36.98 11.11
N ARG A 108 0.21 37.34 10.06
CA ARG A 108 0.25 38.69 9.50
C ARG A 108 0.00 39.66 10.65
N LYS A 109 1.06 40.36 11.09
CA LYS A 109 0.98 41.49 12.02
C LYS A 109 0.36 42.69 11.32
#